data_AF-A0ABD0QDN6-F1
#
_entry.id   AF-A0ABD0QDN6-F1
#
_cell.length_a   1.000
_cell.length_b   1.000
_cell.length_c   1.000
_cell.angle_alpha   90.00
_cell.angle_beta   90.00
_cell.angle_gamma   90.00
#
_symmetry.space_group_name_H-M   'P 1'
#
loop_
_entity.id
_entity.type
_entity.pdbx_description
1 polymer ?
#
loop_
_entity_poly.entity_id
_entity_poly.type
_entity_poly.pdbx_seq_one_letter_code
_entity_poly.pdbx_strand_id
1 'polypeptide(L)' 'SGDVGRSAELVEEDPYAIQMISWCPQSRIFCVVGISAHVILYRFSKHDANTTIT' A
#
# COMPACT_ATOMS: atom_id res chain seq x y z
N SER A 1 20.36 -0.43 35.75
CA SER A 1 18.90 -0.44 35.98
C SER A 1 18.29 0.70 35.22
N GLY A 2 17.39 0.42 34.28
CA GLY A 2 16.72 1.44 33.47
C GLY A 2 15.96 0.85 32.30
N ASP A 3 15.28 -0.29 32.52
CA ASP A 3 14.36 -0.90 31.56
C ASP A 3 13.01 -0.16 31.65
N VAL A 4 12.98 1.11 31.26
CA VAL A 4 11.76 1.94 31.18
C VAL A 4 11.84 2.81 29.93
N GLY A 5 11.95 2.12 28.78
CA GLY A 5 11.70 2.68 27.45
C GLY A 5 10.94 1.71 26.55
N ARG A 6 10.52 0.54 27.08
CA ARG A 6 9.72 -0.46 26.37
C ARG A 6 8.22 -0.15 26.43
N SER A 7 7.88 1.12 26.61
CA SER A 7 6.53 1.63 26.38
C SER A 7 6.44 2.16 24.95
N ALA A 8 6.88 1.36 23.98
CA ALA A 8 6.18 1.32 22.72
C ALA A 8 4.80 0.76 23.08
N GLU A 9 3.92 1.64 23.55
CA GLU A 9 2.50 1.39 23.52
C GLU A 9 2.23 0.78 22.15
N LEU A 10 1.66 -0.41 22.18
CA LEU A 10 1.18 -1.13 21.03
C LEU A 10 0.12 -0.24 20.38
N VAL A 11 0.54 0.79 19.66
CA VAL A 11 -0.28 1.39 18.61
C VAL A 11 -0.51 0.22 17.70
N GLU A 12 -1.73 -0.30 17.74
CA GLU A 12 -2.23 -1.32 16.84
C GLU A 12 -2.00 -0.75 15.43
N GLU A 13 -0.85 -1.08 14.83
CA GLU A 13 -0.46 -0.62 13.51
C GLU A 13 -1.63 -0.96 12.59
N ASP A 14 -2.28 0.06 12.02
CA ASP A 14 -3.47 -0.12 11.22
C ASP A 14 -3.17 -1.17 10.13
N PRO A 15 -3.82 -2.35 10.15
CA PRO A 15 -3.51 -3.43 9.21
C PRO A 15 -3.79 -3.02 7.75
N TYR A 16 -4.50 -1.91 7.53
CA TYR A 16 -4.82 -1.35 6.22
C TYR A 16 -3.93 -0.15 5.83
N ALA A 17 -2.95 0.23 6.64
CA ALA A 17 -2.03 1.31 6.33
C ALA A 17 -1.23 1.03 5.04
N ILE A 18 -1.18 2.03 4.15
CA ILE A 18 -0.39 1.98 2.91
C ILE A 18 1.04 2.41 3.21
N GLN A 19 2.00 1.57 2.86
CA GLN A 19 3.43 1.85 2.96
C GLN A 19 3.95 2.60 1.74
N MET A 20 3.54 2.18 0.54
CA MET A 20 4.09 2.67 -0.71
C MET A 20 3.08 2.57 -1.86
N ILE A 21 3.14 3.55 -2.76
CA ILE A 21 2.42 3.55 -4.04
C ILE A 21 3.43 3.78 -5.16
N SER A 22 3.36 2.98 -6.21
CA SER A 22 4.23 3.13 -7.40
C SER A 22 3.44 2.91 -8.69
N TRP A 23 3.76 3.72 -9.70
CA TRP A 23 3.23 3.60 -11.06
C TRP A 23 4.37 3.55 -12.06
N CYS A 24 4.35 2.55 -12.94
CA CYS A 24 5.28 2.45 -14.07
C CYS A 24 4.51 2.65 -15.39
N PRO A 25 4.58 3.84 -16.02
CA PRO A 25 3.87 4.12 -17.27
C PRO A 25 4.23 3.17 -18.42
N GLN A 26 5.51 2.77 -18.51
CA GLN A 26 6.02 1.94 -19.61
C GLN A 26 5.41 0.53 -19.58
N SER A 27 5.34 -0.08 -18.38
CA SER A 27 4.73 -1.41 -18.20
C SER A 27 3.22 -1.34 -17.95
N ARG A 28 2.70 -0.13 -17.68
CA ARG A 28 1.31 0.15 -17.29
C ARG A 28 0.90 -0.60 -16.02
N ILE A 29 1.82 -0.69 -15.06
CA ILE A 29 1.63 -1.35 -13.78
C ILE A 29 1.44 -0.31 -12.68
N PHE A 30 0.36 -0.46 -11.92
CA PHE A 30 0.08 0.26 -10.67
C PHE A 30 0.25 -0.71 -9.51
N CYS A 31 1.03 -0.31 -8.51
CA CYS A 31 1.35 -1.12 -7.34
C CYS A 31 1.04 -0.34 -6.06
N VAL A 32 0.31 -0.97 -5.15
CA VAL A 32 0.06 -0.49 -3.78
C VAL A 32 0.55 -1.54 -2.80
N VAL A 33 1.41 -1.14 -1.86
CA VAL A 33 1.98 -2.01 -0.83
C VAL A 33 1.45 -1.55 0.53
N GLY A 34 0.79 -2.46 1.25
CA GLY A 34 0.36 -2.26 2.63
C GLY A 34 1.40 -2.73 3.65
N ILE A 35 1.38 -2.14 4.84
CA ILE A 35 2.28 -2.47 5.95
C ILE A 35 2.08 -3.93 6.42
N SER A 36 0.87 -4.48 6.25
CA SER A 36 0.49 -5.86 6.62
C SER A 36 0.90 -6.92 5.59
N ALA A 37 1.92 -6.67 4.77
CA ALA A 37 2.37 -7.55 3.68
C ALA A 37 1.32 -7.84 2.57
N HIS A 38 0.28 -7.01 2.46
CA HIS A 38 -0.67 -7.05 1.36
C HIS A 38 -0.17 -6.22 0.18
N VAL A 39 -0.28 -6.75 -1.05
CA VAL A 39 0.13 -6.06 -2.28
C VAL A 39 -0.99 -6.13 -3.32
N ILE A 40 -1.40 -4.97 -3.84
CA ILE A 40 -2.31 -4.86 -4.98
C ILE A 40 -1.47 -4.53 -6.21
N LEU A 41 -1.50 -5.42 -7.20
CA LEU A 41 -0.86 -5.22 -8.49
C LEU A 41 -1.94 -5.12 -9.58
N TYR A 42 -2.03 -3.95 -10.20
CA TYR A 42 -2.95 -3.71 -11.29
C TYR A 42 -2.17 -3.45 -12.59
N ARG A 43 -2.52 -4.19 -13.65
CA ARG A 43 -1.99 -3.96 -14.99
C ARG A 43 -3.07 -3.33 -15.86
N PHE A 44 -2.86 -2.09 -16.26
CA PHE A 44 -3.83 -1.39 -17.08
C PHE A 44 -3.94 -2.02 -18.47
N SER A 45 -5.20 -2.31 -18.84
CA SER A 45 -5.63 -2.76 -20.15
C SER A 45 -6.49 -1.69 -20.80
N LYS A 46 -6.29 -1.42 -22.09
CA LYS A 46 -7.12 -0.46 -22.84
C LYS A 46 -8.59 -0.90 -22.92
N HIS A 47 -8.88 -2.20 -22.80
CA HIS A 47 -10.25 -2.73 -22.84
C HIS A 47 -11.01 -2.50 -21.53
N ASP A 48 -10.27 -2.35 -20.42
CA ASP A 48 -10.85 -2.11 -19.09
C ASP A 48 -11.00 -0.61 -18.81
N ALA A 49 -10.52 0.24 -19.72
CA ALA A 49 -10.50 1.69 -19.62
C ALA A 49 -11.86 2.35 -19.93
N ASN A 50 -12.96 1.70 -19.55
CA ASN A 50 -14.32 2.20 -19.79
C ASN A 50 -14.87 3.01 -18.61
N THR A 51 -14.15 3.06 -17.48
CA THR A 51 -14.60 3.78 -16.29
C THR A 51 -14.11 5.23 -16.34
N THR A 52 -15.02 6.14 -16.64
CA THR A 52 -14.86 7.57 -16.37
C THR A 52 -14.96 7.82 -14.86
N ILE A 53 -13.93 8.41 -14.25
CA ILE A 53 -14.04 8.97 -12.92
C ILE A 53 -14.79 10.30 -13.08
N THR A 54 -16.04 10.36 -12.60
CA THR A 54 -16.89 11.57 -12.64
C THR A 54 -16.98 12.18 -11.25
#